data_AF-A0A804UH82-F1
#
_entry.id   AF-A0A804UH82-F1
#
_cell.length_a   1.000
_cell.length_b   1.000
_cell.length_c   1.000
_cell.angle_alpha   90.00
_cell.angle_beta   90.00
_cell.angle_gamma   90.00
#
_symmetry.space_group_name_H-M   'P 1'
#
loop_
_entity.id
_entity.type
_entity.pdbx_description
1 polymer ?
#
loop_
_entity_poly.entity_id
_entity_poly.type
_entity_poly.pdbx_seq_one_letter_code
_entity_poly.pdbx_strand_id
1 'polypeptide(L)'
;MADYEQEQDMEVEALQAILMDDIKEIDPSESGIATTARCFQILLSPQDDDFDESAYVPVQLALIFAHTEKYPDEPPLLNVKSVRGIKPHDLASLKEKLEQEAKENLGMAMVYTLVSSAKEWLSEIYGQNGGDEEPEETEAEEEVIIPHGEAVTVESFLAWRDRFEAELALQRAKLMPDSALTSSKEKKLTGRQYFESGRHAVVRYPR
;
A
#
# COMPACT_ATOMS: atom_id res chain seq x y z
N MET A 1 14.70 -37.35 7.59
CA MET A 1 13.65 -36.68 6.80
C MET A 1 12.91 -35.83 7.81
N ALA A 2 12.81 -34.52 7.58
CA ALA A 2 11.88 -33.72 8.35
C ALA A 2 10.48 -34.24 8.02
N ASP A 3 9.68 -34.49 9.05
CA ASP A 3 8.28 -34.89 8.89
C ASP A 3 7.44 -33.62 8.81
N TYR A 4 7.47 -33.01 7.62
CA TYR A 4 6.79 -31.73 7.38
C TYR A 4 5.30 -31.83 7.63
N GLU A 5 4.67 -32.96 7.30
CA GLU A 5 3.24 -33.19 7.52
C GLU A 5 2.92 -33.19 9.03
N GLN A 6 3.70 -33.90 9.84
CA GLN A 6 3.53 -33.89 11.28
C GLN A 6 3.71 -32.49 11.88
N GLU A 7 4.72 -31.73 11.43
CA GLU A 7 4.95 -30.37 11.91
C GLU A 7 3.84 -29.40 11.51
N GLN A 8 3.31 -29.52 10.28
CA GLN A 8 2.16 -28.77 9.80
C GLN A 8 0.91 -29.06 10.64
N ASP A 9 0.61 -30.33 10.92
CA ASP A 9 -0.55 -30.73 11.73
C ASP A 9 -0.43 -30.21 13.18
N MET A 10 0.76 -30.28 13.78
CA MET A 10 1.02 -29.73 15.11
C MET A 10 0.83 -28.21 15.15
N GLU A 11 1.26 -27.49 14.11
CA GLU A 11 1.03 -26.05 13.99
C GLU A 11 -0.47 -25.74 13.88
N VAL A 12 -1.21 -26.47 13.05
CA VAL A 12 -2.67 -26.27 12.90
C VAL A 12 -3.40 -26.54 14.21
N GLU A 13 -3.06 -27.61 14.93
CA GLU A 13 -3.67 -27.91 16.23
C GLU A 13 -3.40 -26.78 17.24
N ALA A 14 -2.17 -26.27 17.28
CA ALA A 14 -1.83 -25.12 18.13
C ALA A 14 -2.61 -23.86 17.73
N LEU A 15 -2.72 -23.57 16.44
CA LEU A 15 -3.50 -22.43 15.94
C LEU A 15 -4.99 -22.55 16.29
N GLN A 16 -5.57 -23.74 16.14
CA GLN A 16 -6.96 -24.02 16.54
C GLN A 16 -7.17 -23.82 18.04
N ALA A 17 -6.20 -24.17 18.87
CA ALA A 17 -6.27 -23.94 20.30
C ALA A 17 -6.17 -22.45 20.68
N ILE A 18 -5.34 -21.69 19.96
CA ILE A 18 -5.10 -20.26 20.22
C ILE A 18 -6.26 -19.41 19.71
N LEU A 19 -6.71 -19.66 18.47
CA LEU A 19 -7.67 -18.84 17.74
C LEU A 19 -9.11 -19.33 17.89
N MET A 20 -9.33 -20.55 18.40
CA MET A 20 -10.65 -21.13 18.64
C MET A 20 -11.58 -21.00 17.42
N ASP A 21 -12.61 -20.15 17.50
CA ASP A 21 -13.62 -19.97 16.46
C ASP A 21 -13.17 -19.08 15.28
N ASP A 22 -12.02 -18.40 15.41
CA ASP A 22 -11.50 -17.48 14.38
C ASP A 22 -10.81 -18.22 13.24
N ILE A 23 -10.36 -19.46 13.45
CA ILE A 23 -9.74 -20.30 12.42
C ILE A 23 -10.67 -21.42 11.95
N LYS A 24 -10.82 -21.57 10.64
CA LYS A 24 -11.66 -22.59 10.02
C LYS A 24 -10.97 -23.22 8.83
N GLU A 25 -11.12 -24.53 8.68
CA GLU A 25 -10.74 -25.22 7.43
C GLU A 25 -11.80 -24.91 6.37
N ILE A 26 -11.34 -24.55 5.17
CA ILE A 26 -12.18 -24.18 4.03
C ILE A 26 -11.85 -25.04 2.81
N ASP A 27 -12.78 -25.12 1.87
CA ASP A 27 -12.53 -25.83 0.62
C ASP A 27 -11.46 -25.10 -0.21
N PRO A 28 -10.52 -25.82 -0.87
CA PRO A 28 -9.52 -25.19 -1.72
C PRO A 28 -10.12 -24.30 -2.82
N SER A 29 -11.33 -24.60 -3.32
CA SER A 29 -12.01 -23.77 -4.31
C SER A 29 -12.44 -22.40 -3.77
N GLU A 30 -12.67 -22.27 -2.46
CA GLU A 30 -13.04 -21.02 -1.79
C GLU A 30 -11.82 -20.22 -1.36
N SER A 31 -10.64 -20.86 -1.24
CA SER A 31 -9.42 -20.24 -0.75
C SER A 31 -8.91 -19.08 -1.63
N GLY A 32 -9.17 -19.15 -2.93
CA GLY A 32 -8.54 -18.25 -3.92
C GLY A 32 -7.05 -18.52 -4.14
N ILE A 33 -6.54 -19.65 -3.63
CA ILE A 33 -5.19 -20.16 -3.83
C ILE A 33 -5.27 -21.32 -4.83
N ALA A 34 -4.38 -21.34 -5.81
CA ALA A 34 -4.29 -22.43 -6.78
C ALA A 34 -3.59 -23.66 -6.17
N THR A 35 -4.25 -24.32 -5.22
CA THR A 35 -3.72 -25.50 -4.52
C THR A 35 -4.80 -26.57 -4.33
N THR A 36 -4.35 -27.81 -4.12
CA THR A 36 -5.19 -28.94 -3.69
C THR A 36 -4.93 -29.34 -2.23
N ALA A 37 -4.01 -28.65 -1.56
CA ALA A 37 -3.73 -28.86 -0.15
C ALA A 37 -4.85 -28.31 0.74
N ARG A 38 -4.84 -28.70 2.02
CA ARG A 38 -5.77 -28.18 3.03
C ARG A 38 -5.59 -26.67 3.16
N CYS A 39 -6.71 -25.96 3.16
CA CYS A 39 -6.75 -24.50 3.21
C CYS A 39 -7.45 -24.07 4.50
N PHE A 40 -6.90 -23.05 5.14
CA PHE A 40 -7.44 -22.52 6.38
C PHE A 40 -7.69 -21.03 6.23
N GLN A 41 -8.76 -20.55 6.84
CA GLN A 41 -9.12 -19.15 6.91
C GLN A 41 -9.11 -18.71 8.37
N ILE A 42 -8.41 -17.62 8.64
CA ILE A 42 -8.37 -16.94 9.93
C ILE A 42 -9.07 -15.59 9.77
N LEU A 43 -10.07 -15.33 10.60
CA LEU A 43 -10.72 -14.03 10.69
C LEU A 43 -9.96 -13.14 11.67
N LEU A 44 -9.66 -11.91 11.23
CA LEU A 44 -8.93 -10.92 12.01
C LEU A 44 -9.70 -9.61 12.07
N SER A 45 -9.70 -9.01 13.25
CA SER A 45 -10.23 -7.68 13.49
C SER A 45 -9.23 -6.86 14.33
N PRO A 46 -9.18 -5.53 14.14
CA PRO A 46 -8.23 -4.66 14.85
C PRO A 46 -8.60 -4.42 16.31
N GLN A 47 -9.86 -4.67 16.68
CA GLN A 47 -10.37 -4.50 18.04
C GLN A 47 -10.44 -5.86 18.74
N ASP A 48 -10.34 -5.84 20.06
CA ASP A 48 -10.58 -7.03 20.87
C ASP A 48 -12.08 -7.24 21.11
N ASP A 49 -12.48 -8.47 21.47
CA ASP A 49 -13.89 -8.91 21.62
C ASP A 49 -14.71 -8.11 22.65
N ASP A 50 -14.07 -7.27 23.47
CA ASP A 50 -14.72 -6.42 24.47
C ASP A 50 -15.29 -5.10 23.89
N PHE A 51 -15.24 -4.90 22.57
CA PHE A 51 -15.73 -3.69 21.91
C PHE A 51 -17.27 -3.67 21.77
N ASP A 52 -17.90 -2.54 22.06
CA ASP A 52 -19.35 -2.38 21.90
C ASP A 52 -19.74 -2.29 20.41
N GLU A 53 -20.21 -3.42 19.85
CA GLU A 53 -20.69 -3.52 18.46
C GLU A 53 -21.81 -2.52 18.13
N SER A 54 -22.51 -1.95 19.12
CA SER A 54 -23.57 -0.98 18.89
C SER A 54 -23.05 0.42 18.51
N ALA A 55 -21.79 0.74 18.83
CA ALA A 55 -21.19 2.04 18.57
C ALA A 55 -20.40 2.08 17.25
N TYR A 56 -19.73 0.97 16.90
CA TYR A 56 -18.89 0.91 15.71
C TYR A 56 -18.75 -0.52 15.20
N VAL A 57 -18.76 -0.68 13.88
CA VAL A 57 -18.60 -1.97 13.22
C VAL A 57 -17.15 -2.08 12.74
N PRO A 58 -16.30 -2.93 13.37
CA PRO A 58 -14.89 -3.00 13.04
C PRO A 58 -14.67 -3.58 11.63
N VAL A 59 -13.55 -3.19 11.02
CA VAL A 59 -13.09 -3.82 9.78
C VAL A 59 -12.73 -5.29 10.04
N GLN A 60 -12.92 -6.12 9.03
CA GLN A 60 -12.63 -7.56 9.11
C GLN A 60 -11.81 -8.01 7.90
N LEU A 61 -10.76 -8.76 8.21
CA LEU A 61 -9.86 -9.39 7.24
C LEU A 61 -9.99 -10.90 7.35
N ALA A 62 -10.04 -11.60 6.22
CA ALA A 62 -9.80 -13.03 6.15
C ALA A 62 -8.38 -13.28 5.64
N LEU A 63 -7.51 -13.81 6.50
CA LEU A 63 -6.21 -14.33 6.13
C LEU A 63 -6.36 -15.80 5.80
N ILE A 64 -6.10 -16.17 4.54
CA ILE A 64 -6.23 -17.53 4.05
C ILE A 64 -4.84 -18.07 3.76
N PHE A 65 -4.54 -19.27 4.25
CA PHE A 65 -3.27 -19.91 3.99
C PHE A 65 -3.44 -21.39 3.63
N ALA A 66 -2.43 -21.91 2.95
CA ALA A 66 -2.24 -23.34 2.72
C ALA A 66 -0.75 -23.68 2.84
N HIS A 67 -0.44 -24.77 3.52
CA HIS A 67 0.94 -25.25 3.63
C HIS A 67 1.47 -25.74 2.28
N THR A 68 2.73 -25.45 1.99
CA THR A 68 3.48 -26.06 0.88
C THR A 68 4.07 -27.39 1.31
N GLU A 69 4.43 -28.25 0.35
CA GLU A 69 5.00 -29.58 0.66
C GLU A 69 6.27 -29.54 1.50
N LYS A 70 6.99 -28.41 1.47
CA LYS A 70 8.26 -28.19 2.18
C LYS A 70 8.16 -27.16 3.30
N TYR A 71 6.97 -26.71 3.66
CA TYR A 71 6.80 -25.82 4.79
C TYR A 71 7.28 -26.51 6.08
N PRO A 72 8.09 -25.84 6.94
CA PRO A 72 8.38 -24.39 6.96
C PRO A 72 9.65 -23.93 6.22
N ASP A 73 10.35 -24.81 5.51
CA ASP A 73 11.53 -24.43 4.69
C ASP A 73 11.15 -23.65 3.42
N GLU A 74 9.89 -23.76 2.99
CA GLU A 74 9.27 -22.97 1.92
C GLU A 74 8.09 -22.18 2.50
N PRO A 75 7.86 -20.92 2.07
CA PRO A 75 6.76 -20.13 2.63
C PRO A 75 5.40 -20.79 2.34
N PRO A 76 4.39 -20.54 3.20
CA PRO A 76 3.04 -20.99 2.93
C PRO A 76 2.44 -20.19 1.77
N LEU A 77 1.46 -20.77 1.09
CA LEU A 77 0.66 -20.04 0.13
C LEU A 77 -0.30 -19.13 0.89
N LEU A 78 -0.32 -17.84 0.55
CA LEU A 78 -1.10 -16.83 1.27
C LEU A 78 -2.07 -16.11 0.34
N ASN A 79 -3.25 -15.82 0.87
CA ASN A 79 -4.23 -14.95 0.26
C ASN A 79 -4.91 -14.09 1.33
N VAL A 80 -5.21 -12.84 1.02
CA VAL A 80 -5.89 -11.91 1.93
C VAL A 80 -7.16 -11.42 1.27
N LYS A 81 -8.28 -11.47 1.99
CA LYS A 81 -9.58 -10.99 1.51
C LYS A 81 -10.18 -10.01 2.51
N SER A 82 -10.71 -8.89 2.01
CA SER A 82 -11.54 -8.02 2.84
C SER A 82 -12.90 -8.69 3.04
N VAL A 83 -13.21 -8.98 4.30
CA VAL A 83 -14.57 -9.36 4.72
C VAL A 83 -15.39 -8.10 4.93
N ARG A 84 -14.79 -7.06 5.50
CA ARG A 84 -15.47 -5.79 5.77
C ARG A 84 -14.51 -4.61 5.81
N GLY A 85 -14.82 -3.55 5.07
CA GLY A 85 -14.29 -2.20 5.31
C GLY A 85 -12.80 -1.97 5.02
N ILE A 86 -12.10 -2.90 4.38
CA ILE A 86 -10.67 -2.74 4.04
C ILE A 86 -10.55 -2.32 2.58
N LYS A 87 -9.78 -1.27 2.33
CA LYS A 87 -9.57 -0.76 0.97
C LYS A 87 -8.70 -1.74 0.16
N PRO A 88 -8.92 -1.89 -1.17
CA PRO A 88 -8.12 -2.78 -2.00
C PRO A 88 -6.62 -2.43 -2.05
N HIS A 89 -6.28 -1.14 -1.98
CA HIS A 89 -4.89 -0.69 -1.90
C HIS A 89 -4.21 -1.21 -0.63
N ASP A 90 -4.88 -1.06 0.51
CA ASP A 90 -4.35 -1.45 1.82
C ASP A 90 -4.22 -2.98 1.91
N LEU A 91 -5.15 -3.74 1.32
CA LEU A 91 -5.01 -5.20 1.16
C LEU A 91 -3.75 -5.59 0.37
N ALA A 92 -3.44 -4.87 -0.70
CA ALA A 92 -2.25 -5.15 -1.50
C ALA A 92 -0.97 -4.87 -0.71
N SER A 93 -0.93 -3.76 0.03
CA SER A 93 0.19 -3.42 0.92
C SER A 93 0.37 -4.44 2.04
N LEU A 94 -0.73 -4.90 2.67
CA LEU A 94 -0.66 -5.95 3.69
C LEU A 94 -0.14 -7.25 3.10
N LYS A 95 -0.61 -7.64 1.91
CA LYS A 95 -0.15 -8.86 1.24
C LYS A 95 1.36 -8.82 1.00
N GLU A 96 1.88 -7.71 0.48
CA GLU A 96 3.32 -7.54 0.23
C GLU A 96 4.13 -7.63 1.53
N LYS A 97 3.65 -7.01 2.61
CA LYS A 97 4.27 -7.10 3.94
C LYS A 97 4.36 -8.56 4.42
N LEU A 98 3.25 -9.29 4.36
CA LEU A 98 3.20 -10.70 4.82
C LEU A 98 4.08 -11.61 3.95
N GLU A 99 4.14 -11.37 2.64
CA GLU A 99 5.02 -12.12 1.74
C GLU A 99 6.51 -11.86 2.02
N GLN A 100 6.88 -10.66 2.45
CA GLN A 100 8.24 -10.35 2.90
C GLN A 100 8.54 -11.06 4.22
N GLU A 101 7.65 -10.94 5.20
CA GLU A 101 7.84 -11.53 6.52
C GLU A 101 7.90 -13.06 6.49
N ALA A 102 7.13 -13.69 5.60
CA ALA A 102 7.20 -15.15 5.37
C ALA A 102 8.59 -15.59 4.88
N LYS A 103 9.29 -14.77 4.08
CA LYS A 103 10.65 -15.09 3.62
C LYS A 103 11.69 -14.91 4.72
N GLU A 104 11.44 -14.02 5.67
CA GLU A 104 12.33 -13.76 6.80
C GLU A 104 12.20 -14.82 7.89
N ASN A 105 11.05 -15.49 7.99
CA ASN A 105 10.73 -16.51 9.00
C ASN A 105 10.86 -17.97 8.50
N LEU A 106 11.61 -18.22 7.43
CA LEU A 106 11.82 -19.57 6.92
C LEU A 106 12.58 -20.47 7.91
N GLY A 107 12.25 -21.76 7.89
CA GLY A 107 12.89 -22.79 8.74
C GLY A 107 12.20 -23.02 10.08
N MET A 108 11.07 -22.36 10.35
CA MET A 108 10.20 -22.66 11.49
C MET A 108 8.73 -22.31 11.18
N ALA A 109 7.80 -22.90 11.94
CA ALA A 109 6.39 -22.54 11.92
C ALA A 109 6.21 -21.01 12.10
N MET A 110 5.56 -20.38 11.13
CA MET A 110 5.45 -18.92 10.99
C MET A 110 4.02 -18.42 10.86
N VAL A 111 3.00 -19.29 10.72
CA VAL A 111 1.62 -18.83 10.44
C VAL A 111 1.12 -17.93 11.57
N TYR A 112 1.37 -18.27 12.83
CA TYR A 112 0.98 -17.44 13.96
C TYR A 112 1.69 -16.06 13.96
N THR A 113 2.95 -16.03 13.55
CA THR A 113 3.72 -14.78 13.39
C THR A 113 3.07 -13.88 12.33
N LEU A 114 2.73 -14.45 11.17
CA LEU A 114 2.04 -13.74 10.09
C LEU A 114 0.65 -13.24 10.53
N VAL A 115 -0.09 -14.04 11.28
CA VAL A 115 -1.38 -13.67 11.86
C VAL A 115 -1.23 -12.49 12.81
N SER A 116 -0.26 -12.54 13.71
CA SER A 116 0.03 -11.47 14.67
C SER A 116 0.40 -10.17 13.95
N SER A 117 1.30 -10.26 12.96
CA SER A 117 1.71 -9.11 12.15
C SER A 117 0.55 -8.51 11.35
N ALA A 118 -0.34 -9.35 10.81
CA ALA A 118 -1.56 -8.89 10.15
C ALA A 118 -2.51 -8.18 11.11
N LYS A 119 -2.72 -8.72 12.33
CA LYS A 119 -3.55 -8.09 13.36
C LYS A 119 -2.97 -6.75 13.79
N GLU A 120 -1.67 -6.68 14.08
CA GLU A 120 -0.98 -5.44 14.45
C GLU A 120 -1.10 -4.37 13.36
N TRP A 121 -0.88 -4.75 12.10
CA TRP A 121 -1.03 -3.83 10.98
C TRP A 121 -2.48 -3.34 10.81
N LEU A 122 -3.48 -4.21 11.02
CA LEU A 122 -4.88 -3.79 11.01
C LEU A 122 -5.16 -2.79 12.13
N SER A 123 -4.64 -3.01 13.34
CA SER A 123 -4.79 -2.08 14.46
C SER A 123 -4.07 -0.75 14.21
N GLU A 124 -2.93 -0.74 13.50
CA GLU A 124 -2.23 0.49 13.14
C GLU A 124 -3.04 1.36 12.15
N ILE A 125 -3.64 0.73 11.14
CA ILE A 125 -4.37 1.46 10.09
C ILE A 125 -5.82 1.75 10.48
N TYR A 126 -6.45 0.85 11.24
CA TYR A 126 -7.90 0.86 11.50
C TYR A 126 -8.28 0.82 13.00
N GLY A 127 -7.32 0.74 13.92
CA GLY A 127 -7.58 0.60 15.36
C GLY A 127 -7.97 1.88 16.09
N GLN A 128 -7.61 3.06 15.57
CA GLN A 128 -7.87 4.36 16.23
C GLN A 128 -9.31 4.90 16.07
N ASN A 129 -10.16 4.27 15.27
CA ASN A 129 -11.54 4.75 15.08
C ASN A 129 -12.52 4.33 16.20
N GLY A 130 -12.05 3.72 17.29
CA GLY A 130 -12.90 3.08 18.31
C GLY A 130 -13.06 3.83 19.65
N GLY A 131 -12.27 4.84 19.95
CA GLY A 131 -12.35 5.54 21.23
C GLY A 131 -11.22 6.54 21.41
N ASP A 132 -11.57 7.73 21.89
CA ASP A 132 -10.68 8.85 22.22
C ASP A 132 -10.19 9.72 21.05
N GLU A 133 -11.13 10.38 20.38
CA GLU A 133 -10.97 11.82 20.11
C GLU A 133 -12.14 12.54 20.81
N GLU A 134 -11.91 13.02 22.04
CA GLU A 134 -12.58 14.27 22.45
C GLU A 134 -12.28 15.31 21.37
N PRO A 135 -13.26 16.07 20.88
CA PRO A 135 -12.99 17.12 19.93
C PRO A 135 -12.12 18.18 20.61
N GLU A 136 -10.82 18.17 20.31
CA GLU A 136 -10.01 19.37 20.51
C GLU A 136 -10.60 20.41 19.56
N GLU A 137 -11.30 21.38 20.14
CA GLU A 137 -11.84 22.56 19.48
C GLU A 137 -10.75 23.22 18.62
N THR A 138 -10.72 22.88 17.33
CA THR A 138 -10.13 23.74 16.31
C THR A 138 -11.22 24.09 15.32
N GLU A 139 -11.82 25.24 15.62
CA GLU A 139 -12.67 26.05 14.77
C GLU A 139 -12.17 26.05 13.30
N ALA A 140 -12.90 25.37 12.42
CA ALA A 140 -13.07 25.78 11.03
C ALA A 140 -14.32 25.10 10.48
N GLU A 141 -15.45 25.73 10.76
CA GLU A 141 -16.70 25.53 10.07
C GLU A 141 -16.49 25.73 8.55
N GLU A 142 -16.47 24.65 7.78
CA GLU A 142 -16.84 24.71 6.37
C GLU A 142 -17.97 23.72 6.13
N GLU A 143 -19.19 24.21 6.30
CA GLU A 143 -20.41 23.66 5.72
C GLU A 143 -20.19 23.42 4.21
N VAL A 144 -19.78 22.21 3.84
CA VAL A 144 -19.91 21.75 2.45
C VAL A 144 -21.20 20.97 2.33
N ILE A 145 -22.25 21.75 2.07
CA ILE A 145 -23.52 21.40 1.45
C ILE A 145 -23.36 20.13 0.61
N ILE A 146 -24.09 19.07 0.94
CA ILE A 146 -24.25 17.88 0.11
C ILE A 146 -25.20 18.24 -1.04
N PRO A 147 -24.77 18.27 -2.33
CA PRO A 147 -25.70 18.16 -3.43
C PRO A 147 -25.71 16.69 -3.86
N HIS A 148 -26.77 16.02 -3.45
CA HIS A 148 -27.25 14.81 -4.08
C HIS A 148 -27.33 15.00 -5.61
N GLY A 149 -26.52 14.23 -6.35
CA GLY A 149 -26.75 13.86 -7.75
C GLY A 149 -26.23 14.82 -8.82
N GLU A 150 -25.02 14.60 -9.30
CA GLU A 150 -24.68 14.82 -10.73
C GLU A 150 -23.57 13.84 -11.15
N ALA A 151 -23.73 13.20 -12.31
CA ALA A 151 -22.84 12.14 -12.77
C ALA A 151 -21.40 12.66 -12.92
N VAL A 152 -20.44 11.93 -12.36
CA VAL A 152 -19.01 12.17 -12.58
C VAL A 152 -18.73 11.99 -14.08
N THR A 153 -18.69 13.09 -14.83
CA THR A 153 -18.30 13.08 -16.24
C THR A 153 -16.77 13.04 -16.35
N VAL A 154 -16.27 12.53 -17.48
CA VAL A 154 -14.83 12.42 -17.78
C VAL A 154 -14.12 13.78 -17.63
N GLU A 155 -14.82 14.89 -17.87
CA GLU A 155 -14.28 16.24 -17.73
C GLU A 155 -13.99 16.63 -16.27
N SER A 156 -14.81 16.18 -15.31
CA SER A 156 -14.57 16.44 -13.88
C SER A 156 -13.35 15.68 -13.37
N PHE A 157 -13.13 14.46 -13.88
CA PHE A 157 -11.93 13.68 -13.57
C PHE A 157 -10.68 14.29 -14.18
N LEU A 158 -10.75 14.80 -15.42
CA LEU A 158 -9.62 15.49 -16.06
C LEU A 158 -9.24 16.78 -15.33
N ALA A 159 -10.22 17.59 -14.93
CA ALA A 159 -9.97 18.80 -14.16
C ALA A 159 -9.33 18.51 -12.79
N TRP A 160 -9.72 17.41 -12.14
CA TRP A 160 -9.11 16.96 -10.89
C TRP A 160 -7.69 16.41 -11.11
N ARG A 161 -7.50 15.57 -12.14
CA ARG A 161 -6.19 15.02 -12.53
C ARG A 161 -5.20 16.13 -12.88
N ASP A 162 -5.61 17.14 -13.64
CA ASP A 162 -4.73 18.22 -14.07
C ASP A 162 -4.30 19.10 -12.87
N ARG A 163 -5.17 19.30 -11.87
CA ARG A 163 -4.80 19.99 -10.62
C ARG A 163 -3.80 19.17 -9.79
N PHE A 164 -4.04 17.87 -9.67
CA PHE A 164 -3.17 16.95 -8.95
C PHE A 164 -1.79 16.81 -9.63
N GLU A 165 -1.76 16.71 -10.96
CA GLU A 165 -0.52 16.61 -11.74
C GLU A 165 0.29 17.92 -11.67
N ALA A 166 -0.38 19.08 -11.64
CA ALA A 166 0.28 20.36 -11.42
C ALA A 166 0.92 20.48 -10.03
N GLU A 167 0.26 19.97 -8.99
CA GLU A 167 0.79 19.96 -7.62
C GLU A 167 1.99 19.02 -7.47
N LEU A 168 1.91 17.81 -8.07
CA LEU A 168 3.01 16.86 -8.14
C LEU A 168 4.20 17.41 -8.94
N ALA A 169 3.94 18.12 -10.04
CA ALA A 169 4.97 18.77 -10.84
C ALA A 169 5.68 19.90 -10.07
N LEU A 170 4.96 20.67 -9.25
CA LEU A 170 5.54 21.68 -8.37
C LEU A 170 6.42 21.05 -7.28
N GLN A 171 5.99 19.95 -6.68
CA GLN A 171 6.80 19.20 -5.73
C GLN A 171 8.06 18.61 -6.39
N ARG A 172 7.94 18.08 -7.62
CA ARG A 172 9.07 17.52 -8.38
C ARG A 172 10.07 18.60 -8.82
N ALA A 173 9.57 19.78 -9.19
CA ALA A 173 10.41 20.94 -9.51
C ALA A 173 11.15 21.48 -8.28
N LYS A 174 10.59 21.34 -7.08
CA LYS A 174 11.20 21.76 -5.80
C LYS A 174 12.36 20.86 -5.36
N LEU A 175 12.58 19.71 -6.02
CA LEU A 175 13.68 18.77 -5.76
C LEU A 175 14.87 18.89 -6.74
N MET A 176 14.91 19.90 -7.61
CA MET A 176 16.12 20.19 -8.41
C MET A 176 17.11 21.08 -7.61
N PRO A 177 18.37 20.65 -7.40
CA PRO A 177 19.35 21.43 -6.65
C PRO A 177 19.85 22.66 -7.43
N ASP A 178 19.86 23.81 -6.75
CA ASP A 178 20.27 25.16 -7.21
C ASP A 178 21.74 25.31 -7.69
N SER A 179 22.50 24.22 -7.83
CA SER A 179 23.96 24.30 -8.04
C SER A 179 24.41 24.33 -9.51
N ALA A 180 23.53 24.70 -10.46
CA ALA A 180 23.84 24.74 -11.90
C ALA A 180 23.57 26.10 -12.59
N LEU A 181 23.54 27.22 -11.87
CA LEU A 181 23.33 28.56 -12.47
C LEU A 181 24.40 29.62 -12.13
N THR A 182 25.60 29.22 -11.77
CA THR A 182 26.78 30.11 -11.85
C THR A 182 27.91 29.47 -12.66
N SER A 183 27.72 29.29 -13.95
CA SER A 183 28.84 29.19 -14.89
C SER A 183 28.49 29.71 -16.28
N SER A 184 29.19 30.78 -16.65
CA SER A 184 29.47 31.25 -18.01
C SER A 184 28.31 31.78 -18.88
N LYS A 185 28.07 33.08 -18.72
CA LYS A 185 27.47 33.95 -19.74
C LYS A 185 28.46 34.18 -20.89
N GLU A 186 28.55 33.27 -21.85
CA GLU A 186 29.13 33.56 -23.17
C GLU A 186 28.25 32.96 -24.28
N LYS A 187 27.31 33.75 -24.77
CA LYS A 187 26.54 33.46 -25.99
C LYS A 187 27.45 33.59 -27.20
N LYS A 188 28.06 32.48 -27.63
CA LYS A 188 28.67 32.38 -28.96
C LYS A 188 27.57 32.52 -30.01
N LEU A 189 27.57 33.63 -30.74
CA LEU A 189 26.72 33.86 -31.91
C LEU A 189 26.96 32.73 -32.94
N THR A 190 25.88 32.25 -33.54
CA THR A 190 25.97 31.22 -34.58
C THR A 190 26.66 31.80 -35.83
N GLY A 191 27.44 30.99 -36.55
CA GLY A 191 28.26 31.46 -37.68
C GLY A 191 27.49 32.17 -38.79
N ARG A 192 26.20 31.82 -38.96
CA ARG A 192 25.30 32.47 -39.91
C ARG A 192 24.93 33.91 -39.50
N GLN A 193 24.68 34.12 -38.20
CA GLN A 193 24.38 35.45 -37.64
C GLN A 193 25.59 36.39 -37.68
N TYR A 194 26.82 35.86 -37.60
CA TYR A 194 28.03 36.66 -37.74
C TYR A 194 28.16 37.23 -39.17
N PHE A 195 27.88 36.40 -40.18
CA PHE A 195 28.04 36.75 -41.59
C PHE A 195 26.96 37.72 -42.10
N GLU A 196 25.70 37.55 -41.68
CA GLU A 196 24.57 38.40 -42.09
C GLU A 196 24.59 39.80 -41.41
N SER A 197 25.33 39.97 -40.30
CA SER A 197 25.43 41.24 -39.56
C SER A 197 26.33 42.32 -40.20
N GLY A 198 26.87 42.09 -41.39
CA GLY A 198 27.67 43.09 -42.13
C GLY A 198 29.04 43.41 -41.53
N ARG A 199 29.47 42.72 -40.47
CA ARG A 199 30.76 42.95 -39.80
C ARG A 199 31.99 42.43 -40.55
N HIS A 200 31.83 41.85 -41.75
CA HIS A 200 32.93 41.29 -42.54
C HIS A 200 33.46 42.23 -43.65
N ALA A 201 32.87 43.40 -43.88
CA ALA A 201 33.34 44.26 -44.98
C ALA A 201 33.17 45.76 -44.72
N VAL A 202 34.18 46.39 -44.09
CA VAL A 202 34.63 47.74 -44.45
C VAL A 202 36.16 47.79 -44.30
N VAL A 203 36.85 47.72 -45.44
CA VAL A 203 38.27 48.11 -45.57
C VAL A 203 38.32 49.61 -45.85
N ARG A 204 39.13 50.39 -45.10
CA ARG A 204 39.71 51.65 -45.60
C ARG A 204 41.11 51.91 -45.03
N TYR A 205 42.04 52.13 -45.95
CA TYR A 205 43.40 52.63 -45.73
C TYR A 205 43.40 54.10 -45.28
N PRO A 206 44.35 54.53 -44.43
CA PRO A 206 44.75 55.93 -44.36
C PRO A 206 45.87 56.25 -45.36
N ARG A 207 45.85 57.51 -45.81
CA ARG A 207 46.78 58.17 -46.73
C ARG A 207 48.14 58.42 -46.08
#